data_AF-A0A9D7QLB2-F1
#
_entry.id   AF-A0A9D7QLB2-F1
#
_cell.length_a   1.000
_cell.length_b   1.000
_cell.length_c   1.000
_cell.angle_alpha   90.00
_cell.angle_beta   90.00
_cell.angle_gamma   90.00
#
_symmetry.space_group_name_H-M   'P 1'
#
loop_
_entity.id
_entity.type
_entity.pdbx_description
1 polymer ?
#
loop_
_entity_poly.entity_id
_entity_poly.type
_entity_poly.pdbx_seq_one_letter_code
_entity_poly.pdbx_strand_id
1 'polypeptide(L)'
;MKIFDRGLCLLAVSVCLANPVFAENTGKTPPKNEATIAKALEMAMTPGEGQKRLAPMVGTFDVKIRTWVTPSGTPLESTASMVSTWVLDGRYVQSMLVGQVGGAPFSGIGYIGYDNTAKMYQTAWMDNGSTGMVWYTGNFDKSGKSATMKATVPNPLTTKPSPLELRLSIAPNGDHVTELWGHGPGAKLTRLMELTYTRSKP
;
A
#
# COMPACT_ATOMS: atom_id res chain seq x y z
N MET A 1 -18.90 -51.93 -2.52
CA MET A 1 -17.65 -52.70 -2.56
C MET A 1 -16.51 -51.73 -2.27
N LYS A 2 -15.72 -52.01 -1.23
CA LYS A 2 -14.44 -51.37 -0.86
C LYS A 2 -13.49 -51.35 -2.11
N ILE A 3 -12.54 -50.44 -2.36
CA ILE A 3 -11.35 -49.98 -1.60
C ILE A 3 -10.79 -48.70 -2.29
N PHE A 4 -10.19 -47.81 -1.47
CA PHE A 4 -9.11 -46.81 -1.67
C PHE A 4 -8.48 -46.57 -3.05
N ASP A 5 -8.12 -45.30 -3.35
CA ASP A 5 -6.70 -44.88 -3.25
C ASP A 5 -6.50 -43.37 -3.07
N ARG A 6 -5.49 -43.03 -2.27
CA ARG A 6 -5.01 -41.68 -1.95
C ARG A 6 -4.11 -41.22 -3.09
N GLY A 7 -4.34 -40.03 -3.65
CA GLY A 7 -3.48 -39.51 -4.71
C GLY A 7 -3.49 -38.00 -4.83
N LEU A 8 -2.45 -37.39 -4.23
CA LEU A 8 -1.78 -36.17 -4.71
C LEU A 8 -2.56 -34.84 -4.69
N CYS A 9 -2.39 -34.09 -3.59
CA CYS A 9 -2.49 -32.63 -3.60
C CYS A 9 -1.43 -32.04 -4.55
N LEU A 10 -1.81 -31.72 -5.78
CA LEU A 10 -1.04 -30.87 -6.67
C LEU A 10 -1.26 -29.40 -6.25
N LEU A 11 -0.29 -28.85 -5.52
CA LEU A 11 -0.09 -27.41 -5.41
C LEU A 11 0.29 -26.87 -6.78
N ALA A 12 -0.70 -26.37 -7.52
CA ALA A 12 -0.49 -25.63 -8.76
C ALA A 12 0.17 -24.29 -8.42
N VAL A 13 1.48 -24.20 -8.65
CA VAL A 13 2.20 -22.92 -8.69
C VAL A 13 1.71 -22.18 -9.93
N SER A 14 0.76 -21.27 -9.74
CA SER A 14 0.31 -20.36 -10.78
C SER A 14 1.45 -19.40 -11.11
N VAL A 15 2.06 -19.57 -12.29
CA VAL A 15 3.00 -18.60 -12.87
C VAL A 15 2.20 -17.34 -13.19
N CYS A 16 2.32 -16.31 -12.35
CA CYS A 16 1.76 -14.99 -12.64
C CYS A 16 2.46 -14.44 -13.90
N LEU A 17 1.71 -14.30 -14.99
CA LEU A 17 2.14 -13.55 -16.16
C LEU A 17 2.35 -12.09 -15.72
N ALA A 18 3.60 -11.65 -15.70
CA ALA A 18 3.97 -10.30 -15.30
C ALA A 18 3.42 -9.28 -16.32
N ASN A 19 2.67 -8.28 -15.82
CA ASN A 19 2.35 -7.09 -16.58
C ASN A 19 3.67 -6.38 -16.98
N PRO A 20 3.88 -6.02 -18.26
CA PRO A 20 5.16 -5.49 -18.76
C PRO A 20 5.52 -4.08 -18.24
N VAL A 21 4.69 -3.49 -17.38
CA VAL A 21 4.89 -2.13 -16.85
C VAL A 21 5.94 -2.07 -15.72
N PHE A 22 6.37 -3.21 -15.16
CA PHE A 22 7.43 -3.27 -14.13
C PHE A 22 8.82 -3.65 -14.64
N ALA A 23 9.00 -3.83 -15.95
CA ALA A 23 10.25 -4.32 -16.52
C ALA A 23 11.25 -3.19 -16.84
N GLU A 24 11.64 -2.43 -15.83
CA GLU A 24 12.86 -1.61 -15.92
C GLU A 24 13.58 -1.60 -14.56
N ASN A 25 14.43 -2.60 -14.31
CA ASN A 25 15.81 -2.32 -13.88
C ASN A 25 16.77 -3.52 -13.79
N THR A 26 17.94 -3.27 -14.39
CA THR A 26 19.28 -3.83 -14.15
C THR A 26 19.58 -5.27 -14.58
N GLY A 27 20.17 -5.38 -15.77
CA GLY A 27 20.95 -6.54 -16.18
C GLY A 27 22.10 -6.81 -15.20
N LYS A 28 21.96 -7.88 -14.42
CA LYS A 28 23.07 -8.62 -13.83
C LYS A 28 22.94 -10.06 -14.32
N THR A 29 24.03 -10.62 -14.83
CA THR A 29 24.12 -12.03 -15.16
C THR A 29 23.69 -12.85 -13.94
N PRO A 30 22.73 -13.79 -14.09
CA PRO A 30 22.28 -14.58 -12.96
C PRO A 30 23.46 -15.34 -12.33
N PRO A 31 23.51 -15.43 -10.98
CA PRO A 31 24.57 -16.15 -10.30
C PRO A 31 24.63 -17.59 -10.79
N LYS A 32 25.85 -18.08 -11.08
CA LYS A 32 26.06 -19.36 -11.77
C LYS A 32 26.12 -20.58 -10.85
N ASN A 33 26.18 -20.41 -9.52
CA ASN A 33 26.22 -21.52 -8.57
C ASN A 33 24.95 -21.60 -7.72
N GLU A 34 24.54 -22.83 -7.43
CA GLU A 34 23.29 -23.16 -6.73
C GLU A 34 23.23 -22.51 -5.34
N ALA A 35 24.35 -22.45 -4.62
CA ALA A 35 24.41 -21.85 -3.30
C ALA A 35 24.09 -20.33 -3.30
N THR A 36 24.57 -19.58 -4.30
CA THR A 36 24.26 -18.13 -4.39
C THR A 36 22.81 -17.91 -4.83
N ILE A 37 22.29 -18.76 -5.72
CA ILE A 37 20.87 -18.73 -6.12
C ILE A 37 19.99 -19.00 -4.90
N ALA A 38 20.25 -20.08 -4.15
CA ALA A 38 19.48 -20.46 -2.96
C ALA A 38 19.47 -19.33 -1.92
N LYS A 39 20.63 -18.73 -1.63
CA LYS A 39 20.73 -17.59 -0.70
C LYS A 39 19.95 -16.36 -1.19
N ALA A 40 20.02 -16.04 -2.48
CA ALA A 40 19.28 -14.91 -3.03
C ALA A 40 17.76 -15.12 -2.92
N LEU A 41 17.29 -16.33 -3.22
CA LEU A 41 15.89 -16.72 -3.09
C LEU A 41 15.41 -16.67 -1.63
N GLU A 42 16.20 -17.21 -0.69
CA GLU A 42 15.92 -17.14 0.74
C GLU A 42 15.79 -15.69 1.22
N MET A 43 16.73 -14.82 0.84
CA MET A 43 16.68 -13.39 1.18
C MET A 43 15.46 -12.67 0.57
N ALA A 44 15.07 -13.02 -0.64
CA ALA A 44 13.88 -12.46 -1.29
C ALA A 44 12.60 -12.86 -0.53
N MET A 45 12.52 -14.10 -0.07
CA MET A 45 11.33 -14.66 0.56
C MET A 45 11.28 -14.49 2.08
N THR A 46 12.30 -14.00 2.77
CA THR A 46 12.27 -13.93 4.24
C THR A 46 11.90 -12.52 4.75
N PRO A 47 10.82 -12.35 5.53
CA PRO A 47 10.52 -11.06 6.17
C PRO A 47 11.70 -10.55 7.02
N GLY A 48 11.99 -9.27 6.93
CA GLY A 48 13.11 -8.63 7.62
C GLY A 48 12.81 -7.18 8.01
N GLU A 49 13.84 -6.35 8.02
CA GLU A 49 13.74 -4.95 8.48
C GLU A 49 12.73 -4.10 7.70
N GLY A 50 12.51 -4.40 6.41
CA GLY A 50 11.50 -3.70 5.61
C GLY A 50 10.08 -3.97 6.10
N GLN A 51 9.77 -5.22 6.44
CA GLN A 51 8.47 -5.58 7.01
C GLN A 51 8.34 -5.02 8.44
N LYS A 52 9.36 -5.17 9.30
CA LYS A 52 9.30 -4.66 10.69
C LYS A 52 8.96 -3.16 10.78
N ARG A 53 9.37 -2.36 9.78
CA ARG A 53 9.06 -0.92 9.72
C ARG A 53 7.56 -0.61 9.57
N LEU A 54 6.74 -1.56 9.13
CA LEU A 54 5.29 -1.38 9.02
C LEU A 54 4.55 -1.65 10.34
N ALA A 55 5.23 -2.18 11.37
CA ALA A 55 4.59 -2.53 12.65
C ALA A 55 3.78 -1.38 13.30
N PRO A 56 4.20 -0.11 13.25
CA PRO A 56 3.41 0.99 13.83
C PRO A 56 2.04 1.16 13.16
N MET A 57 1.87 0.74 11.90
CA MET A 57 0.62 0.85 11.14
C MET A 57 -0.41 -0.22 11.53
N VAL A 58 -0.04 -1.23 12.33
CA VAL A 58 -0.93 -2.33 12.74
C VAL A 58 -1.70 -1.94 14.00
N GLY A 59 -3.02 -2.07 13.97
CA GLY A 59 -3.91 -1.68 15.06
C GLY A 59 -5.31 -1.30 14.60
N THR A 60 -6.10 -0.83 15.55
CA THR A 60 -7.39 -0.18 15.29
C THR A 60 -7.23 1.32 15.52
N PHE A 61 -7.77 2.13 14.61
CA PHE A 61 -7.61 3.57 14.63
C PHE A 61 -8.95 4.26 14.38
N ASP A 62 -9.17 5.34 15.12
CA ASP A 62 -10.13 6.37 14.77
C ASP A 62 -9.48 7.31 13.77
N VAL A 63 -10.18 7.61 12.67
CA VAL A 63 -9.63 8.35 11.54
C VAL A 63 -10.42 9.62 11.30
N LYS A 64 -9.76 10.76 11.40
CA LYS A 64 -10.28 12.04 10.93
C LYS A 64 -9.83 12.28 9.50
N ILE A 65 -10.78 12.49 8.60
CA ILE A 65 -10.54 12.72 7.17
C ILE A 65 -10.82 14.19 6.87
N ARG A 66 -9.91 14.82 6.13
CA ARG A 66 -10.09 16.16 5.55
C ARG A 66 -9.90 16.07 4.05
N THR A 67 -10.86 16.60 3.31
CA THR A 67 -10.85 16.60 1.85
C THR A 67 -10.93 18.03 1.33
N TRP A 68 -9.99 18.41 0.46
CA TRP A 68 -9.94 19.72 -0.18
C TRP A 68 -10.51 19.64 -1.59
N VAL A 69 -11.62 20.35 -1.83
CA VAL A 69 -12.20 20.51 -3.18
C VAL A 69 -11.43 21.56 -3.99
N THR A 70 -10.94 22.60 -3.30
CA THR A 70 -10.03 23.60 -3.86
C THR A 70 -8.77 23.68 -3.01
N PRO A 71 -7.59 23.95 -3.59
CA PRO A 71 -6.32 23.96 -2.84
C PRO A 71 -6.26 24.94 -1.67
N SER A 72 -7.03 26.02 -1.70
CA SER A 72 -7.07 27.08 -0.68
C SER A 72 -8.38 27.13 0.13
N GLY A 73 -9.32 26.21 -0.12
CA GLY A 73 -10.61 26.18 0.56
C GLY A 73 -10.55 25.54 1.96
N THR A 74 -11.60 25.78 2.74
CA THR A 74 -11.85 25.02 3.97
C THR A 74 -12.11 23.55 3.63
N PRO A 75 -11.41 22.58 4.25
CA PRO A 75 -11.63 21.18 3.97
C PRO A 75 -12.99 20.72 4.46
N LEU A 76 -13.59 19.78 3.74
CA LEU A 76 -14.70 18.99 4.23
C LEU A 76 -14.16 17.98 5.23
N GLU A 77 -14.68 17.99 6.45
CA GLU A 77 -14.29 17.05 7.50
C GLU A 77 -15.23 15.83 7.51
N SER A 78 -14.68 14.65 7.76
CA SER A 78 -15.43 13.41 7.95
C SER A 78 -14.69 12.48 8.90
N THR A 79 -15.35 11.40 9.33
CA THR A 79 -14.77 10.41 10.24
C THR A 79 -14.90 9.00 9.69
N ALA A 80 -13.93 8.17 10.04
CA ALA A 80 -13.89 6.75 9.72
C ALA A 80 -13.19 5.97 10.83
N SER A 81 -13.24 4.65 10.74
CA SER A 81 -12.40 3.75 11.52
C SER A 81 -11.56 2.90 10.58
N MET A 82 -10.35 2.58 11.00
CA MET A 82 -9.41 1.74 10.26
C MET A 82 -8.97 0.56 11.13
N VAL A 83 -9.00 -0.65 10.57
CA VAL A 83 -8.38 -1.82 11.16
C VAL A 83 -7.26 -2.30 10.26
N SER A 84 -6.05 -2.35 10.80
CA SER A 84 -4.85 -2.80 10.10
C SER A 84 -4.25 -4.02 10.79
N THR A 85 -4.02 -5.10 10.04
CA THR A 85 -3.52 -6.37 10.55
C THR A 85 -2.41 -6.96 9.68
N TRP A 86 -1.54 -7.76 10.30
CA TRP A 86 -0.60 -8.59 9.57
C TRP A 86 -1.34 -9.72 8.86
N VAL A 87 -1.00 -9.96 7.59
CA VAL A 87 -1.52 -11.08 6.80
C VAL A 87 -0.38 -11.81 6.12
N LEU A 88 -0.65 -13.06 5.72
CA LEU A 88 0.28 -13.92 4.99
C LEU A 88 1.62 -14.04 5.73
N ASP A 89 1.58 -14.45 6.99
CA ASP A 89 2.75 -14.70 7.84
C ASP A 89 3.67 -13.47 8.01
N GLY A 90 3.07 -12.29 8.21
CA GLY A 90 3.81 -11.05 8.49
C GLY A 90 4.45 -10.40 7.26
N ARG A 91 3.95 -10.72 6.07
CA ARG A 91 4.51 -10.19 4.80
C ARG A 91 3.87 -8.88 4.37
N TYR A 92 2.59 -8.72 4.65
CA TYR A 92 1.82 -7.55 4.26
C TYR A 92 0.97 -7.08 5.44
N VAL A 93 0.75 -5.77 5.51
CA VAL A 93 -0.29 -5.19 6.36
C VAL A 93 -1.52 -4.96 5.48
N GLN A 94 -2.62 -5.62 5.82
CA GLN A 94 -3.94 -5.32 5.27
C GLN A 94 -4.60 -4.24 6.12
N SER A 95 -5.20 -3.25 5.47
CA SER A 95 -5.94 -2.16 6.08
C SER A 95 -7.37 -2.14 5.56
N MET A 96 -8.35 -2.07 6.45
CA MET A 96 -9.78 -1.92 6.12
C MET A 96 -10.32 -0.64 6.75
N LEU A 97 -10.76 0.30 5.91
CA LEU A 97 -11.33 1.58 6.31
C LEU A 97 -12.83 1.57 6.07
N VAL A 98 -13.61 2.01 7.06
CA VAL A 98 -15.06 2.21 6.93
C VAL A 98 -15.44 3.52 7.61
N GLY A 99 -16.24 4.35 6.94
CA GLY A 99 -16.69 5.60 7.50
C GLY A 99 -17.60 6.37 6.57
N GLN A 100 -17.54 7.69 6.68
CA GLN A 100 -18.21 8.60 5.75
C GLN A 100 -17.18 9.53 5.12
N VAL A 101 -17.39 9.89 3.86
CA VAL A 101 -16.64 10.95 3.17
C VAL A 101 -17.65 11.83 2.48
N GLY A 102 -17.68 13.11 2.85
CA GLY A 102 -18.62 14.09 2.29
C GLY A 102 -20.09 13.71 2.45
N GLY A 103 -20.45 13.10 3.59
CA GLY A 103 -21.81 12.70 3.92
C GLY A 103 -22.29 11.39 3.29
N ALA A 104 -21.46 10.73 2.47
CA ALA A 104 -21.77 9.43 1.87
C ALA A 104 -20.98 8.29 2.56
N PRO A 105 -21.54 7.08 2.67
CA PRO A 105 -20.81 5.91 3.15
C PRO A 105 -19.59 5.60 2.29
N PHE A 106 -18.45 5.41 2.94
CA PHE A 106 -17.18 5.12 2.28
C PHE A 106 -16.53 3.88 2.89
N SER A 107 -15.96 3.03 2.04
CA SER A 107 -15.21 1.85 2.45
C SER A 107 -14.01 1.64 1.55
N GLY A 108 -12.87 1.31 2.14
CA GLY A 108 -11.63 1.04 1.42
C GLY A 108 -10.89 -0.16 1.97
N ILE A 109 -10.12 -0.80 1.11
CA ILE A 109 -9.18 -1.86 1.45
C ILE A 109 -7.81 -1.53 0.86
N GLY A 110 -6.78 -1.70 1.67
CA GLY A 110 -5.40 -1.48 1.28
C GLY A 110 -4.49 -2.62 1.69
N TYR A 111 -3.41 -2.79 0.96
CA TYR A 111 -2.30 -3.65 1.33
C TYR A 111 -1.00 -2.88 1.17
N ILE A 112 -0.11 -2.95 2.16
CA ILE A 112 1.27 -2.48 2.04
C ILE A 112 2.23 -3.63 2.37
N GLY A 113 3.28 -3.77 1.57
CA GLY A 113 4.36 -4.72 1.79
C GLY A 113 5.71 -4.16 1.36
N TYR A 114 6.78 -4.82 1.78
CA TYR A 114 8.14 -4.53 1.35
C TYR A 114 8.65 -5.66 0.45
N ASP A 115 9.10 -5.30 -0.75
CA ASP A 115 9.75 -6.21 -1.66
C ASP A 115 11.25 -6.29 -1.34
N ASN A 116 11.68 -7.44 -0.85
CA ASN A 116 13.08 -7.67 -0.49
C ASN A 116 14.02 -7.72 -1.71
N THR A 117 13.50 -7.99 -2.90
CA THR A 117 14.26 -8.03 -4.15
C THR A 117 14.39 -6.62 -4.71
N ALA A 118 13.25 -5.93 -4.89
CA ALA A 118 13.22 -4.57 -5.42
C ALA A 118 13.65 -3.49 -4.40
N LYS A 119 13.78 -3.86 -3.12
CA LYS A 119 14.15 -2.98 -2.00
C LYS A 119 13.27 -1.75 -1.87
N MET A 120 11.97 -1.95 -2.06
CA MET A 120 10.97 -0.87 -2.05
C MET A 120 9.64 -1.35 -1.49
N TYR A 121 8.87 -0.41 -0.95
CA TYR A 121 7.49 -0.67 -0.54
C TYR A 121 6.58 -0.61 -1.75
N GLN A 122 5.54 -1.43 -1.70
CA GLN A 122 4.46 -1.46 -2.67
C GLN A 122 3.14 -1.38 -1.90
N THR A 123 2.23 -0.53 -2.37
CA THR A 123 0.91 -0.36 -1.76
C THR A 123 -0.19 -0.45 -2.80
N ALA A 124 -1.17 -1.32 -2.59
CA ALA A 124 -2.42 -1.34 -3.34
C ALA A 124 -3.53 -0.70 -2.51
N TRP A 125 -4.40 0.07 -3.16
CA TRP A 125 -5.60 0.63 -2.56
C TRP A 125 -6.80 0.48 -3.49
N MET A 126 -7.96 0.12 -2.93
CA MET A 126 -9.27 0.10 -3.58
C MET A 126 -10.33 0.64 -2.63
N ASP A 127 -11.35 1.30 -3.17
CA ASP A 127 -12.48 1.83 -2.39
C ASP A 127 -13.77 1.85 -3.21
N ASN A 128 -14.87 2.22 -2.57
CA ASN A 128 -16.18 2.37 -3.22
C ASN A 128 -16.41 3.77 -3.83
N GLY A 129 -15.41 4.66 -3.80
CA GLY A 129 -15.45 5.97 -4.45
C GLY A 129 -14.95 5.95 -5.89
N SER A 130 -14.33 4.84 -6.32
CA SER A 130 -13.84 4.65 -7.68
C SER A 130 -13.91 3.18 -8.11
N THR A 131 -13.70 2.92 -9.40
CA THR A 131 -13.55 1.55 -9.94
C THR A 131 -12.10 1.19 -10.24
N GLY A 132 -11.17 2.12 -10.00
CA GLY A 132 -9.75 1.95 -10.27
C GLY A 132 -9.00 1.46 -9.04
N MET A 133 -8.03 0.57 -9.25
CA MET A 133 -7.04 0.24 -8.23
C MET A 133 -5.87 1.23 -8.33
N VAL A 134 -5.35 1.66 -7.19
CA VAL A 134 -4.13 2.48 -7.16
C VAL A 134 -2.97 1.64 -6.65
N TRP A 135 -1.90 1.60 -7.44
CA TRP A 135 -0.62 0.98 -7.06
C TRP A 135 0.42 2.06 -6.81
N TYR A 136 0.85 2.17 -5.56
CA TYR A 136 1.95 3.04 -5.17
C TYR A 136 3.24 2.27 -4.96
N THR A 137 4.35 2.95 -5.19
CA THR A 137 5.68 2.46 -4.83
C THR A 137 6.49 3.56 -4.16
N GLY A 138 7.39 3.19 -3.24
CA GLY A 138 8.20 4.20 -2.55
C GLY A 138 9.00 3.63 -1.39
N ASN A 139 9.53 4.53 -0.57
CA ASN A 139 10.38 4.19 0.55
C ASN A 139 10.18 5.13 1.73
N PHE A 140 10.46 4.60 2.92
CA PHE A 140 10.66 5.42 4.10
C PHE A 140 11.97 6.21 3.99
N ASP A 141 12.01 7.36 4.65
CA ASP A 141 13.23 8.10 4.87
C ASP A 141 14.20 7.34 5.80
N LYS A 142 15.39 7.91 6.00
CA LYS A 142 16.41 7.31 6.88
C LYS A 142 15.95 7.17 8.33
N SER A 143 15.03 8.02 8.79
CA SER A 143 14.51 7.99 10.16
C SER A 143 13.49 6.87 10.37
N GLY A 144 12.86 6.38 9.29
CA GLY A 144 11.76 5.43 9.34
C GLY A 144 10.45 6.04 9.81
N LYS A 145 10.37 7.36 9.96
CA LYS A 145 9.17 8.07 10.46
C LYS A 145 8.33 8.68 9.37
N SER A 146 8.88 8.88 8.17
CA SER A 146 8.13 9.39 7.04
C SER A 146 8.38 8.54 5.80
N ALA A 147 7.39 8.44 4.92
CA ALA A 147 7.51 7.79 3.62
C ALA A 147 6.79 8.59 2.54
N THR A 148 7.31 8.53 1.31
CA THR A 148 6.61 9.04 0.14
C THR A 148 6.43 7.90 -0.86
N MET A 149 5.18 7.61 -1.16
CA MET A 149 4.74 6.58 -2.08
C MET A 149 4.16 7.27 -3.32
N LYS A 150 4.58 6.88 -4.52
CA LYS A 150 4.17 7.50 -5.78
C LYS A 150 3.37 6.52 -6.62
N ALA A 151 2.35 7.04 -7.28
CA ALA A 151 1.54 6.32 -8.25
C ALA A 151 1.29 7.19 -9.48
N THR A 152 0.90 6.56 -10.57
CA THR A 152 0.36 7.24 -11.74
C THR A 152 -1.01 6.62 -12.03
N VAL A 153 -2.05 7.45 -12.07
CA VAL A 153 -3.42 7.01 -12.32
C VAL A 153 -4.03 7.78 -13.50
N PRO A 154 -5.01 7.21 -14.21
CA PRO A 154 -5.78 7.96 -15.19
C PRO A 154 -6.52 9.13 -14.53
N ASN A 155 -6.36 10.34 -15.07
CA ASN A 155 -7.16 11.48 -14.65
C ASN A 155 -8.60 11.30 -15.15
N PRO A 156 -9.63 11.37 -14.30
CA PRO A 156 -11.01 11.06 -14.70
C PRO A 156 -11.62 12.06 -15.69
N LEU A 157 -11.07 13.27 -15.80
CA LEU A 157 -11.55 14.31 -16.72
C LEU A 157 -10.88 14.22 -18.10
N THR A 158 -9.59 13.90 -18.12
CA THR A 158 -8.77 13.96 -19.35
C THR A 158 -8.33 12.61 -19.88
N THR A 159 -8.57 11.54 -19.11
CA THR A 159 -8.10 10.15 -19.31
C THR A 159 -6.58 9.97 -19.43
N LYS A 160 -5.81 11.07 -19.36
CA LYS A 160 -4.35 11.05 -19.41
C LYS A 160 -3.75 10.60 -18.07
N PRO A 161 -2.56 10.00 -18.08
CA PRO A 161 -1.82 9.69 -16.86
C PRO A 161 -1.59 10.95 -16.01
N SER A 162 -1.84 10.84 -14.70
CA SER A 162 -1.59 11.90 -13.72
C SER A 162 -0.91 11.32 -12.48
N PRO A 163 0.15 11.95 -11.96
CA PRO A 163 0.83 11.47 -10.78
C PRO A 163 0.01 11.72 -9.51
N LEU A 164 0.14 10.79 -8.58
CA LEU A 164 -0.30 10.88 -7.20
C LEU A 164 0.88 10.62 -6.26
N GLU A 165 0.90 11.30 -5.12
CA GLU A 165 1.78 10.97 -4.01
C GLU A 165 0.95 10.71 -2.75
N LEU A 166 1.21 9.57 -2.11
CA LEU A 166 0.76 9.27 -0.75
C LEU A 166 1.95 9.52 0.18
N ARG A 167 1.81 10.49 1.08
CA ARG A 167 2.84 10.83 2.06
C ARG A 167 2.41 10.34 3.43
N LEU A 168 3.28 9.61 4.11
CA LEU A 168 3.05 9.05 5.44
C LEU A 168 3.98 9.73 6.43
N SER A 169 3.48 10.04 7.62
CA SER A 169 4.28 10.42 8.79
C SER A 169 3.77 9.67 10.03
N ILE A 170 4.68 9.07 10.79
CA ILE A 170 4.40 8.21 11.94
C ILE A 170 4.98 8.84 13.20
N ALA A 171 4.12 9.00 14.21
CA ALA A 171 4.50 9.44 15.55
C ALA A 171 4.97 8.25 16.41
N PRO A 172 5.77 8.49 17.47
CA PRO A 172 6.31 7.42 18.32
C PRO A 172 5.25 6.54 19.00
N ASN A 173 4.04 7.07 19.23
CA ASN A 173 2.92 6.36 19.83
C ASN A 173 2.13 5.49 18.83
N GLY A 174 2.54 5.46 17.55
CA GLY A 174 1.86 4.73 16.47
C GLY A 174 0.72 5.50 15.82
N ASP A 175 0.36 6.69 16.33
CA ASP A 175 -0.47 7.62 15.58
C ASP A 175 0.27 8.01 14.31
N HIS A 176 -0.48 8.27 13.24
CA HIS A 176 0.12 8.63 11.98
C HIS A 176 -0.81 9.52 11.16
N VAL A 177 -0.24 10.11 10.13
CA VAL A 177 -0.96 10.92 9.15
C VAL A 177 -0.61 10.41 7.77
N THR A 178 -1.63 10.21 6.93
CA THR A 178 -1.44 10.05 5.49
C THR A 178 -2.01 11.26 4.76
N GLU A 179 -1.28 11.72 3.74
CA GLU A 179 -1.74 12.78 2.85
C GLU A 179 -1.76 12.26 1.43
N LEU A 180 -2.87 12.48 0.72
CA LEU A 180 -2.97 12.25 -0.71
C LEU A 180 -2.74 13.57 -1.44
N TRP A 181 -1.74 13.58 -2.31
CA TRP A 181 -1.39 14.70 -3.15
C TRP A 181 -1.56 14.33 -4.62
N GLY A 182 -2.11 15.25 -5.41
CA GLY A 182 -2.34 15.04 -6.83
C GLY A 182 -2.55 16.37 -7.56
N HIS A 183 -2.72 16.28 -8.88
CA HIS A 183 -3.13 17.44 -9.67
C HIS A 183 -4.63 17.70 -9.44
N GLY A 184 -4.95 18.79 -8.75
CA GLY A 184 -6.29 19.35 -8.74
C GLY A 184 -6.65 19.98 -10.10
N PRO A 185 -7.51 21.01 -10.15
CA PRO A 185 -7.82 21.74 -11.39
C PRO A 185 -6.63 22.45 -12.07
N GLY A 186 -5.40 22.34 -11.54
CA GLY A 186 -4.20 23.00 -12.03
C GLY A 186 -3.00 22.05 -12.20
N ALA A 187 -1.89 22.58 -12.71
CA ALA A 187 -0.71 21.79 -13.09
C ALA A 187 0.28 21.50 -11.94
N LYS A 188 0.03 22.00 -10.71
CA LYS A 188 0.90 21.75 -9.55
C LYS A 188 0.29 20.68 -8.67
N LEU A 189 1.12 19.83 -8.09
CA LEU A 189 0.70 18.86 -7.07
C LEU A 189 0.17 19.62 -5.85
N THR A 190 -1.06 19.33 -5.46
CA THR A 190 -1.75 19.93 -4.30
C THR A 190 -2.28 18.84 -3.39
N ARG A 191 -2.39 19.12 -2.10
CA ARG A 191 -2.99 18.19 -1.15
C ARG A 191 -4.49 18.09 -1.43
N LEU A 192 -4.96 16.87 -1.65
CA LEU A 192 -6.35 16.53 -1.93
C LEU A 192 -7.04 15.99 -0.68
N MET A 193 -6.31 15.17 0.10
CA MET A 193 -6.84 14.52 1.29
C MET A 193 -5.79 14.42 2.38
N GLU A 194 -6.22 14.44 3.63
CA GLU A 194 -5.42 14.19 4.83
C GLU A 194 -6.23 13.27 5.74
N LEU A 195 -5.63 12.17 6.16
CA LEU A 195 -6.19 11.25 7.14
C LEU A 195 -5.29 11.26 8.36
N THR A 196 -5.84 11.64 9.51
CA THR A 196 -5.17 11.56 10.80
C THR A 196 -5.70 10.34 11.55
N TYR A 197 -4.80 9.42 11.88
CA TYR A 197 -5.08 8.15 12.54
C TYR A 197 -4.66 8.26 14.00
N THR A 198 -5.64 8.11 14.89
CA THR A 198 -5.40 8.03 16.34
C THR A 198 -5.67 6.61 16.77
N ARG A 199 -4.68 5.96 17.41
CA ARG A 199 -4.85 4.59 17.89
C ARG A 199 -6.00 4.56 18.90
N SER A 200 -6.99 3.70 18.65
CA SER A 200 -8.11 3.55 19.56
C SER A 200 -7.60 3.00 20.90
N LYS A 201 -8.09 3.56 21.99
CA LYS A 201 -7.75 3.08 23.33
C LYS A 201 -8.41 1.71 23.55
N PRO A 202 -7.72 0.76 24.19
CA PRO A 202 -8.31 -0.51 24.59
C PRO A 202 -9.45 -0.32 25.60
#